data_AF-A0AAD3CGX3-F1
#
_entry.id   AF-A0AAD3CGX3-F1
#
_cell.length_a   1.000
_cell.length_b   1.000
_cell.length_c   1.000
_cell.angle_alpha   90.00
_cell.angle_beta   90.00
_cell.angle_gamma   90.00
#
_symmetry.space_group_name_H-M   'P 1'
#
loop_
_entity.id
_entity.type
_entity.pdbx_description
1 polymer ?
#
loop_
_entity_poly.entity_id
_entity_poly.type
_entity_poly.pdbx_seq_one_letter_code
_entity_poly.pdbx_strand_id
1 'polypeptide(L)'
;MKRTKTVLDVELHSKYDQIFHRKRTICRQAIDSENIKAQKKKNIGKKRRKVKFSSSGQDADASANETSRFTTNEAEKSSSLVNDPNADIPLPSSKGMTRLSRAVAKASAERENESTKRSLNQKIHQSSHPNRPTDAPTSTFISNQSSGNTSPKSLAQLTKVIDSQLYANGPRGTTRGDYPKLDGVVQSARDNMISLLGFNQLKGDWKIHSSRSTYNVAILFGKKLVRDQITVEYASRLRTLARMFKNDAEFRPSLVCFCGGKAEGGHVASADAGYIFFRNMCEAQDIDLEGVGIFIANESQDDYEAIQLVVDEIKKEHVPKWLDASPETTSLKQKAINVHFTLVSTEYHLCNINDVHHRSPGQSLLRNIEMISDSFRDPPPNSTRVGPISSTLSSGMLRNGFENSDSDDWNTLDRDVTNTIRGLVKTTWSFQYATYPYIYAKNDAIVFLGKCFLLGAELHPLLQNMKGVVEQKEFFQRDNYLMLASIRRSLVQEIEALHKPVHSRKKALNNALRNMKDSNGNERNGITILEGALLSLGRCVDLVKPAGLHLGIVSKEDWRRALQSLEHSMNEIQTFCDPDRPLSPSEWMKLVEDSKE
;
A
#
# COMPACT_ATOMS: atom_id res chain seq x y z
N MET A 1 -46.28 2.10 -25.50
CA MET A 1 -45.24 2.11 -24.44
C MET A 1 -43.85 2.64 -24.84
N LYS A 2 -43.48 2.81 -26.13
CA LYS A 2 -42.18 3.42 -26.51
C LYS A 2 -42.08 4.95 -26.38
N ARG A 3 -43.21 5.66 -26.19
CA ARG A 3 -43.24 7.14 -26.07
C ARG A 3 -43.05 7.67 -24.64
N THR A 4 -43.23 6.85 -23.61
CA THR A 4 -43.09 7.30 -22.20
C THR A 4 -41.65 7.29 -21.70
N LYS A 5 -40.76 6.52 -22.33
CA LYS A 5 -39.34 6.45 -21.93
C LYS A 5 -38.57 7.72 -22.30
N THR A 6 -38.86 8.32 -23.47
CA THR A 6 -38.24 9.56 -23.91
C THR A 6 -38.64 10.79 -23.09
N VAL A 7 -39.83 10.79 -22.49
CA VAL A 7 -40.27 11.92 -21.65
C VAL A 7 -39.55 11.92 -20.30
N LEU A 8 -39.32 10.74 -19.71
CA LEU A 8 -38.57 10.58 -18.46
C LEU A 8 -37.10 10.95 -18.61
N ASP A 9 -36.46 10.59 -19.74
CA ASP A 9 -35.05 10.92 -19.98
C ASP A 9 -34.84 12.44 -20.18
N VAL A 10 -35.79 13.13 -20.83
CA VAL A 10 -35.74 14.59 -21.01
C VAL A 10 -35.97 15.33 -19.68
N GLU A 11 -36.88 14.85 -18.84
CA GLU A 11 -37.13 15.44 -17.53
C GLU A 11 -35.96 15.23 -16.55
N LEU A 12 -35.30 14.07 -16.61
CA LEU A 12 -34.08 13.81 -15.84
C LEU A 12 -32.94 14.73 -16.29
N HIS A 13 -32.72 14.90 -17.60
CA HIS A 13 -31.67 15.76 -18.12
C HIS A 13 -31.89 17.23 -17.71
N SER A 14 -33.14 17.71 -17.76
CA SER A 14 -33.51 19.06 -17.32
C SER A 14 -33.25 19.29 -15.82
N LYS A 15 -33.56 18.31 -14.96
CA LYS A 15 -33.27 18.39 -13.52
C LYS A 15 -31.75 18.36 -13.24
N TYR A 16 -30.98 17.59 -14.01
CA TYR A 16 -29.52 17.57 -13.91
C TYR A 16 -28.91 18.94 -14.28
N ASP A 17 -29.39 19.56 -15.35
CA ASP A 17 -28.91 20.89 -15.78
C ASP A 17 -29.27 21.98 -14.77
N GLN A 18 -30.46 21.94 -14.16
CA GLN A 18 -30.84 22.87 -13.09
C GLN A 18 -29.96 22.71 -11.83
N ILE A 19 -29.65 21.48 -11.44
CA ILE A 19 -28.76 21.20 -10.30
C ILE A 19 -27.34 21.70 -10.61
N PHE A 20 -26.86 21.47 -11.83
CA PHE A 20 -25.54 21.92 -12.26
C PHE A 20 -25.44 23.46 -12.29
N HIS A 21 -26.46 24.14 -12.83
CA HIS A 21 -26.53 25.59 -12.84
C HIS A 21 -26.58 26.18 -11.43
N ARG A 22 -27.38 25.58 -10.52
CA ARG A 22 -27.47 26.03 -9.13
C ARG A 22 -26.15 25.88 -8.39
N LYS A 23 -25.43 24.76 -8.57
CA LYS A 23 -24.08 24.57 -8.01
C LYS A 23 -23.08 25.59 -8.55
N ARG A 24 -23.12 25.88 -9.87
CA ARG A 24 -22.25 26.88 -10.50
C ARG A 24 -22.50 28.29 -9.96
N THR A 25 -23.76 28.66 -9.73
CA THR A 25 -24.12 29.96 -9.14
C THR A 25 -23.65 30.09 -7.68
N ILE A 26 -23.81 29.04 -6.87
CA ILE A 26 -23.34 29.02 -5.47
C ILE A 26 -21.81 29.16 -5.41
N CYS A 27 -21.08 28.44 -6.27
CA CYS A 27 -19.62 28.58 -6.35
C CYS A 27 -19.19 30.00 -6.75
N ARG A 28 -19.89 30.65 -7.68
CA ARG A 28 -19.60 32.02 -8.11
C ARG A 28 -19.82 33.02 -6.97
N GLN A 29 -20.93 32.90 -6.24
CA GLN A 29 -21.22 33.72 -5.07
C GLN A 29 -20.19 33.55 -3.94
N ALA A 30 -19.71 32.32 -3.73
CA ALA A 30 -18.66 32.05 -2.74
C ALA A 30 -17.33 32.74 -3.12
N ILE A 31 -16.91 32.65 -4.38
CA ILE A 31 -15.70 33.30 -4.91
C ILE A 31 -15.80 34.83 -4.79
N ASP A 32 -16.95 35.41 -5.13
CA ASP A 32 -17.16 36.86 -5.02
C ASP A 32 -17.11 37.33 -3.56
N SER A 33 -17.66 36.54 -2.62
CA SER A 33 -17.61 36.84 -1.19
C SER A 33 -16.18 36.80 -0.61
N GLU A 34 -15.35 35.86 -1.07
CA GLU A 34 -13.93 35.72 -0.71
C GLU A 34 -13.11 36.90 -1.23
N ASN A 35 -13.33 37.30 -2.49
CA ASN A 35 -12.68 38.45 -3.10
C ASN A 35 -13.00 39.76 -2.36
N ILE A 36 -14.25 39.95 -1.91
CA ILE A 36 -14.66 41.10 -1.09
C ILE A 36 -13.95 41.09 0.28
N LYS A 37 -13.82 39.92 0.93
CA LYS A 37 -13.09 39.78 2.20
C LYS A 37 -11.59 40.07 2.02
N ALA A 38 -10.98 39.61 0.94
CA ALA A 38 -9.58 39.85 0.61
C ALA A 38 -9.29 41.34 0.35
N GLN A 39 -10.19 42.05 -0.36
CA GLN A 39 -10.07 43.49 -0.55
C GLN A 39 -10.18 44.27 0.78
N LYS A 40 -11.09 43.88 1.69
CA LYS A 40 -11.20 44.49 3.02
C LYS A 40 -9.92 44.31 3.86
N LYS A 41 -9.29 43.12 3.84
CA LYS A 41 -8.03 42.86 4.55
C LYS A 41 -6.86 43.71 4.00
N LYS A 42 -6.76 43.89 2.67
CA LYS A 42 -5.74 44.76 2.06
C LYS A 42 -5.88 46.22 2.48
N ASN A 43 -7.11 46.71 2.65
CA ASN A 43 -7.35 48.09 3.10
C ASN A 43 -7.02 48.30 4.60
N ILE A 44 -7.21 47.28 5.44
CA ILE A 44 -6.83 47.34 6.86
C ILE A 44 -5.30 47.31 7.04
N GLY A 45 -4.58 46.51 6.23
CA GLY A 45 -3.12 46.43 6.27
C GLY A 45 -2.40 47.75 5.89
N LYS A 46 -2.97 48.54 4.97
CA LYS A 46 -2.42 49.86 4.60
C LYS A 46 -2.57 50.91 5.70
N LYS A 47 -3.56 50.81 6.58
CA LYS A 47 -3.77 51.75 7.70
C LYS A 47 -2.78 51.55 8.86
N ARG A 48 -2.22 50.34 9.02
CA ARG A 48 -1.30 50.00 10.13
C ARG A 48 0.18 50.29 9.88
N ARG A 49 0.60 50.59 8.65
CA ARG A 49 2.01 50.90 8.33
C ARG A 49 2.43 52.36 8.55
N LYS A 50 1.56 53.22 9.09
CA LYS A 50 1.87 54.64 9.33
C LYS A 50 2.21 55.01 10.77
N VAL A 51 2.30 54.04 11.69
CA VAL A 51 2.61 54.29 13.10
C VAL A 51 3.58 53.23 13.60
N LYS A 52 4.88 53.54 13.58
CA LYS A 52 5.90 53.19 14.60
C LYS A 52 7.31 53.42 14.04
N PHE A 53 7.92 54.50 14.50
CA PHE A 53 9.36 54.71 14.57
C PHE A 53 9.67 55.16 16.01
N SER A 54 10.86 54.82 16.50
CA SER A 54 11.44 55.05 17.84
C SER A 54 11.04 54.06 18.94
N SER A 55 11.98 53.22 19.39
CA SER A 55 12.86 53.53 20.52
C SER A 55 13.98 52.47 20.65
N SER A 56 15.15 52.95 21.02
CA SER A 56 16.44 52.29 21.26
C SER A 56 16.45 51.44 22.54
N GLY A 57 17.27 50.38 22.55
CA GLY A 57 17.57 49.58 23.73
C GLY A 57 19.01 49.79 24.23
N GLN A 58 19.20 49.63 25.53
CA GLN A 58 20.48 49.44 26.20
C GLN A 58 20.29 48.61 27.49
N ASP A 59 21.25 47.69 27.69
CA ASP A 59 21.79 47.08 28.91
C ASP A 59 20.95 46.10 29.76
N ALA A 60 21.48 44.87 29.94
CA ALA A 60 22.13 44.45 31.20
C ALA A 60 22.53 42.96 31.20
N ASP A 61 23.76 42.69 31.64
CA ASP A 61 24.36 41.40 32.01
C ASP A 61 23.78 40.83 33.32
N ALA A 62 23.80 39.50 33.46
CA ALA A 62 24.32 38.74 34.60
C ALA A 62 23.66 37.33 34.69
N SER A 63 24.47 36.27 34.56
CA SER A 63 24.09 34.90 34.93
C SER A 63 24.98 34.42 36.07
N ALA A 64 24.37 34.00 37.18
CA ALA A 64 25.04 33.31 38.28
C ALA A 64 24.41 31.94 38.53
N ASN A 65 25.30 31.01 38.87
CA ASN A 65 25.15 29.63 39.29
C ASN A 65 23.91 29.29 40.14
N GLU A 66 23.39 28.07 39.95
CA GLU A 66 23.05 27.21 41.08
C GLU A 66 23.11 25.72 40.71
N THR A 67 23.89 24.98 41.51
CA THR A 67 24.10 23.54 41.43
C THR A 67 23.38 22.92 42.63
N SER A 68 22.35 22.11 42.41
CA SER A 68 21.70 21.35 43.49
C SER A 68 21.99 19.86 43.37
N ARG A 69 22.55 19.33 44.46
CA ARG A 69 22.77 17.92 44.76
C ARG A 69 21.45 17.29 45.18
N PHE A 70 21.19 16.06 44.76
CA PHE A 70 20.25 15.17 45.45
C PHE A 70 20.95 13.87 45.82
N THR A 71 20.92 13.59 47.12
CA THR A 71 21.41 12.40 47.81
C THR A 71 20.41 11.25 47.69
N THR A 72 20.91 10.05 47.39
CA THR A 72 20.23 8.77 47.54
C THR A 72 20.29 8.32 49.00
N ASN A 73 19.21 7.73 49.52
CA ASN A 73 19.26 6.68 50.55
C ASN A 73 17.97 5.84 50.55
N GLU A 74 18.18 4.52 50.49
CA GLU A 74 17.51 3.38 51.15
C GLU A 74 16.02 3.44 51.53
N ALA A 75 15.27 2.37 51.24
CA ALA A 75 15.00 1.32 52.24
C ALA A 75 14.07 0.21 51.71
N GLU A 76 14.43 -1.00 52.11
CA GLU A 76 13.71 -2.27 51.97
C GLU A 76 12.36 -2.26 52.71
N LYS A 77 11.37 -3.02 52.20
CA LYS A 77 10.38 -3.66 53.08
C LYS A 77 9.72 -4.88 52.45
N SER A 78 9.83 -5.96 53.21
CA SER A 78 9.27 -7.30 53.08
C SER A 78 7.82 -7.43 53.57
N SER A 79 7.05 -8.33 52.94
CA SER A 79 5.82 -8.97 53.47
C SER A 79 5.44 -10.14 52.53
N SER A 80 5.64 -11.42 52.90
CA SER A 80 4.83 -12.31 53.76
C SER A 80 3.71 -13.07 53.01
N LEU A 81 4.02 -14.35 52.81
CA LEU A 81 3.22 -15.57 52.57
C LEU A 81 1.73 -15.55 52.96
N VAL A 82 0.89 -16.06 52.04
CA VAL A 82 -0.31 -16.86 52.36
C VAL A 82 -0.33 -18.04 51.38
N ASN A 83 -0.37 -19.26 51.91
CA ASN A 83 -0.50 -20.52 51.19
C ASN A 83 -1.99 -20.86 50.99
N ASP A 84 -2.37 -21.29 49.79
CA ASP A 84 -3.62 -22.02 49.56
C ASP A 84 -3.34 -23.16 48.54
N PRO A 85 -3.63 -24.44 48.85
CA PRO A 85 -3.35 -25.55 47.96
C PRO A 85 -4.65 -26.06 47.31
N ASN A 86 -4.79 -25.95 45.99
CA ASN A 86 -5.50 -26.95 45.17
C ASN A 86 -5.46 -26.64 43.67
N ALA A 87 -5.46 -27.72 42.88
CA ALA A 87 -5.59 -27.85 41.42
C ALA A 87 -4.27 -27.85 40.61
N ASP A 88 -3.65 -29.03 40.53
CA ASP A 88 -2.67 -29.42 39.51
C ASP A 88 -3.34 -29.52 38.13
N ILE A 89 -2.96 -28.62 37.21
CA ILE A 89 -3.10 -28.80 35.76
C ILE A 89 -1.70 -28.57 35.15
N PRO A 90 -1.11 -29.54 34.44
CA PRO A 90 0.27 -29.42 33.98
C PRO A 90 0.39 -28.43 32.81
N LEU A 91 1.00 -27.28 33.08
CA LEU A 91 1.45 -26.34 32.06
C LEU A 91 2.61 -26.94 31.24
N PRO A 92 2.65 -26.74 29.91
CA PRO A 92 3.70 -27.29 29.06
C PRO A 92 5.04 -26.58 29.32
N SER A 93 6.04 -27.37 29.71
CA SER A 93 7.37 -26.88 30.07
C SER A 93 8.08 -26.14 28.91
N SER A 94 8.83 -25.10 29.28
CA SER A 94 9.71 -24.25 28.44
C SER A 94 10.80 -24.99 27.63
N LYS A 95 10.82 -26.33 27.65
CA LYS A 95 11.74 -27.20 26.90
C LYS A 95 11.42 -27.28 25.40
N GLY A 96 10.23 -26.84 24.96
CA GLY A 96 9.85 -26.79 23.55
C GLY A 96 10.64 -25.75 22.74
N MET A 97 10.93 -24.59 23.34
CA MET A 97 11.60 -23.45 22.68
C MET A 97 13.05 -23.77 22.29
N THR A 98 13.77 -24.52 23.13
CA THR A 98 15.15 -24.93 22.84
C THR A 98 15.23 -25.95 21.71
N ARG A 99 14.18 -26.75 21.47
CA ARG A 99 14.17 -27.76 20.41
C ARG A 99 13.95 -27.14 19.03
N LEU A 100 13.03 -26.17 18.92
CA LEU A 100 12.74 -25.49 17.64
C LEU A 100 13.89 -24.57 17.21
N SER A 101 14.46 -23.75 18.11
CA SER A 101 15.63 -22.94 17.79
C SER A 101 16.86 -23.78 17.44
N ARG A 102 17.04 -24.95 18.08
CA ARG A 102 18.14 -25.89 17.77
C ARG A 102 17.91 -26.63 16.45
N ALA A 103 16.66 -26.96 16.08
CA ALA A 103 16.33 -27.57 14.79
C ALA A 103 16.57 -26.60 13.62
N VAL A 104 16.18 -25.33 13.76
CA VAL A 104 16.40 -24.29 12.74
C VAL A 104 17.89 -23.94 12.60
N ALA A 105 18.62 -23.86 13.72
CA ALA A 105 20.07 -23.65 13.70
C ALA A 105 20.81 -24.83 13.06
N LYS A 106 20.39 -26.08 13.34
CA LYS A 106 20.97 -27.29 12.74
C LYS A 106 20.72 -27.35 11.23
N ALA A 107 19.48 -27.08 10.79
CA ALA A 107 19.13 -27.05 9.36
C ALA A 107 19.89 -25.94 8.60
N SER A 108 20.18 -24.81 9.26
CA SER A 108 20.97 -23.72 8.67
C SER A 108 22.46 -24.10 8.55
N ALA A 109 23.03 -24.75 9.57
CA ALA A 109 24.42 -25.22 9.55
C ALA A 109 24.67 -26.33 8.51
N GLU A 110 23.69 -27.22 8.28
CA GLU A 110 23.77 -28.26 7.25
C GLU A 110 23.83 -27.66 5.83
N ARG A 111 23.14 -26.53 5.57
CA ARG A 111 23.20 -25.80 4.28
C ARG A 111 24.55 -25.12 4.03
N GLU A 112 25.18 -24.57 5.06
CA GLU A 112 26.53 -23.98 4.93
C GLU A 112 27.57 -25.05 4.54
N ASN A 113 27.46 -26.25 5.11
CA ASN A 113 28.32 -27.38 4.75
C ASN A 113 28.09 -27.90 3.31
N GLU A 114 26.85 -27.94 2.81
CA GLU A 114 26.57 -28.35 1.43
C GLU A 114 27.04 -27.32 0.39
N SER A 115 26.90 -26.02 0.69
CA SER A 115 27.39 -24.95 -0.20
C SER A 115 28.92 -24.95 -0.32
N THR A 116 29.62 -25.24 0.78
CA THR A 116 31.08 -25.33 0.82
C THR A 116 31.60 -26.52 0.02
N LYS A 117 30.90 -27.68 0.07
CA LYS A 117 31.25 -28.85 -0.76
C LYS A 117 31.04 -28.62 -2.26
N ARG A 118 30.06 -27.80 -2.66
CA ARG A 118 29.84 -27.45 -4.07
C ARG A 118 30.89 -26.46 -4.61
N SER A 119 31.38 -25.56 -3.77
CA SER A 119 32.44 -24.60 -4.15
C SER A 119 33.79 -25.26 -4.42
N LEU A 120 34.11 -26.37 -3.74
CA LEU A 120 35.40 -27.04 -3.89
C LEU A 120 35.55 -27.78 -5.24
N ASN A 121 34.45 -28.25 -5.83
CA ASN A 121 34.47 -29.01 -7.08
C ASN A 121 34.51 -28.15 -8.36
N GLN A 122 34.35 -26.83 -8.24
CA GLN A 122 34.29 -25.92 -9.40
C GLN A 122 35.65 -25.29 -9.78
N LYS A 123 36.73 -25.63 -9.07
CA LYS A 123 38.05 -24.98 -9.22
C LYS A 123 39.03 -25.70 -10.17
N ILE A 124 38.60 -26.70 -10.94
CA ILE A 124 39.52 -27.55 -11.73
C ILE A 124 39.58 -27.24 -13.25
N HIS A 125 38.70 -26.39 -13.81
CA HIS A 125 38.79 -26.05 -15.23
C HIS A 125 38.62 -24.56 -15.48
N GLN A 126 39.72 -23.87 -15.82
CA GLN A 126 39.80 -22.91 -16.93
C GLN A 126 41.17 -22.23 -16.96
N SER A 127 41.97 -22.56 -17.98
CA SER A 127 43.13 -21.78 -18.41
C SER A 127 43.25 -21.83 -19.93
N SER A 128 42.98 -20.72 -20.63
CA SER A 128 43.60 -20.40 -21.93
C SER A 128 43.07 -19.06 -22.47
N HIS A 129 43.98 -18.07 -22.53
CA HIS A 129 43.91 -16.90 -23.42
C HIS A 129 44.19 -17.30 -24.89
N PRO A 130 43.83 -16.48 -25.89
CA PRO A 130 44.87 -15.62 -26.49
C PRO A 130 44.44 -14.22 -26.99
N ASN A 131 45.50 -13.47 -27.34
CA ASN A 131 45.74 -12.06 -27.69
C ASN A 131 45.16 -11.47 -29.01
N ARG A 132 44.93 -10.13 -28.98
CA ARG A 132 45.17 -9.02 -29.99
C ARG A 132 44.43 -9.04 -31.36
N PRO A 133 44.40 -7.92 -32.17
CA PRO A 133 44.89 -6.53 -31.96
C PRO A 133 43.93 -5.38 -32.39
N THR A 134 44.45 -4.16 -32.14
CA THR A 134 44.08 -2.79 -32.53
C THR A 134 43.78 -2.54 -34.02
N ASP A 135 42.91 -1.56 -34.30
CA ASP A 135 43.11 -0.50 -35.33
C ASP A 135 42.11 0.67 -35.19
N ALA A 136 42.61 1.88 -35.44
CA ALA A 136 41.86 3.13 -35.63
C ALA A 136 41.99 3.57 -37.11
N PRO A 137 41.05 4.37 -37.66
CA PRO A 137 41.43 5.77 -37.92
C PRO A 137 40.30 6.84 -37.88
N THR A 138 40.76 8.03 -37.49
CA THR A 138 40.49 9.45 -37.84
C THR A 138 39.42 9.89 -38.88
N SER A 139 38.83 11.07 -38.56
CA SER A 139 38.31 12.15 -39.46
C SER A 139 36.82 12.05 -39.88
N THR A 140 35.95 13.07 -39.80
CA THR A 140 36.12 14.44 -40.35
C THR A 140 35.10 15.43 -39.76
N PHE A 141 35.54 16.68 -39.58
CA PHE A 141 34.78 17.88 -39.26
C PHE A 141 33.79 18.28 -40.37
N ILE A 142 32.58 18.69 -40.01
CA ILE A 142 31.78 19.68 -40.76
C ILE A 142 31.19 20.68 -39.77
N SER A 143 31.62 21.94 -39.89
CA SER A 143 31.07 23.09 -39.20
C SER A 143 29.84 23.63 -39.92
N ASN A 144 28.76 23.92 -39.19
CA ASN A 144 27.78 24.92 -39.61
C ASN A 144 27.30 25.72 -38.40
N GLN A 145 27.53 27.04 -38.46
CA GLN A 145 27.08 28.02 -37.50
C GLN A 145 25.60 28.33 -37.74
N SER A 146 24.76 28.30 -36.70
CA SER A 146 23.86 29.41 -36.34
C SER A 146 22.85 29.03 -35.25
N SER A 147 22.68 29.95 -34.29
CA SER A 147 21.69 30.01 -33.22
C SER A 147 21.86 29.04 -32.03
N GLY A 148 22.79 29.37 -31.13
CA GLY A 148 22.54 29.52 -29.69
C GLY A 148 21.87 28.40 -28.89
N ASN A 149 21.82 27.15 -29.35
CA ASN A 149 21.39 26.03 -28.53
C ASN A 149 22.61 25.43 -27.83
N THR A 150 22.81 25.81 -26.57
CA THR A 150 23.74 25.08 -25.70
C THR A 150 23.22 23.65 -25.56
N SER A 151 23.86 22.71 -26.26
CA SER A 151 23.57 21.29 -26.10
C SER A 151 23.71 20.92 -24.62
N PRO A 152 22.69 20.31 -23.99
CA PRO A 152 22.74 19.99 -22.57
C PRO A 152 23.94 19.07 -22.31
N LYS A 153 24.89 19.52 -21.49
CA LYS A 153 26.15 18.83 -21.19
C LYS A 153 25.97 17.72 -20.14
N SER A 154 24.78 17.59 -19.56
CA SER A 154 24.45 16.54 -18.59
C SER A 154 22.98 16.13 -18.67
N LEU A 155 22.69 14.91 -18.22
CA LEU A 155 21.32 14.38 -18.10
C LEU A 155 20.43 15.30 -17.24
N ALA A 156 20.97 15.90 -16.18
CA ALA A 156 20.30 16.90 -15.36
C ALA A 156 19.92 18.17 -16.16
N GLN A 157 20.80 18.66 -17.04
CA GLN A 157 20.50 19.80 -17.90
C GLN A 157 19.43 19.46 -18.93
N LEU A 158 19.49 18.28 -19.54
CA LEU A 158 18.47 17.80 -20.47
C LEU A 158 17.11 17.68 -19.76
N THR A 159 17.09 17.10 -18.56
CA THR A 159 15.89 16.98 -17.72
C THR A 159 15.33 18.35 -17.35
N LYS A 160 16.19 19.32 -17.03
CA LYS A 160 15.79 20.71 -16.74
C LYS A 160 15.18 21.42 -17.96
N VAL A 161 15.70 21.15 -19.17
CA VAL A 161 15.13 21.68 -20.42
C VAL A 161 13.76 21.05 -20.69
N ILE A 162 13.64 19.72 -20.57
CA ILE A 162 12.35 19.01 -20.70
C ILE A 162 11.33 19.55 -19.68
N ASP A 163 11.74 19.76 -18.43
CA ASP A 163 10.90 20.33 -17.38
C ASP A 163 10.49 21.76 -17.71
N SER A 164 11.41 22.60 -18.16
CA SER A 164 11.07 23.97 -18.57
C SER A 164 10.03 23.99 -19.69
N GLN A 165 10.05 23.01 -20.61
CA GLN A 165 9.05 22.88 -21.67
C GLN A 165 7.73 22.28 -21.18
N LEU A 166 7.74 21.28 -20.31
CA LEU A 166 6.54 20.66 -19.73
C LEU A 166 5.77 21.63 -18.81
N TYR A 167 6.48 22.54 -18.13
CA TYR A 167 5.90 23.48 -17.16
C TYR A 167 5.78 24.91 -17.65
N ALA A 168 6.31 25.28 -18.82
CA ALA A 168 6.15 26.63 -19.40
C ALA A 168 4.67 27.05 -19.54
N ASN A 169 3.78 26.07 -19.74
CA ASN A 169 2.34 26.30 -19.98
C ASN A 169 1.43 25.76 -18.85
N GLY A 170 1.99 25.34 -17.71
CA GLY A 170 1.23 24.77 -16.59
C GLY A 170 1.28 25.66 -15.33
N PRO A 171 0.26 25.61 -14.45
CA PRO A 171 0.30 26.34 -13.18
C PRO A 171 1.51 25.88 -12.37
N ARG A 172 2.41 26.82 -12.06
CA ARG A 172 3.64 26.58 -11.30
C ARG A 172 3.28 26.01 -9.92
N GLY A 173 3.46 24.70 -9.75
CA GLY A 173 3.45 24.09 -8.42
C GLY A 173 4.67 24.58 -7.66
N THR A 174 4.46 25.29 -6.58
CA THR A 174 5.52 25.63 -5.63
C THR A 174 6.03 24.36 -4.97
N THR A 175 7.30 24.39 -4.55
CA THR A 175 7.92 23.39 -3.68
C THR A 175 7.03 23.13 -2.46
N ARG A 176 6.49 21.90 -2.38
CA ARG A 176 6.04 21.16 -1.19
C ARG A 176 5.65 22.05 0.01
N GLY A 177 4.38 22.44 0.14
CA GLY A 177 3.94 23.11 1.38
C GLY A 177 2.53 23.68 1.43
N ASP A 178 2.18 24.65 0.58
CA ASP A 178 1.03 25.52 0.89
C ASP A 178 -0.04 25.51 -0.20
N TYR A 179 -1.10 24.73 0.01
CA TYR A 179 -2.37 24.92 -0.69
C TYR A 179 -3.50 25.18 0.33
N PRO A 180 -4.35 26.20 0.11
CA PRO A 180 -5.51 26.44 0.96
C PRO A 180 -6.52 25.29 0.82
N LYS A 181 -6.92 24.72 1.97
CA LYS A 181 -7.97 23.69 2.06
C LYS A 181 -9.28 24.24 1.48
N LEU A 182 -9.76 23.67 0.38
CA LEU A 182 -11.15 23.82 -0.05
C LEU A 182 -11.98 22.70 0.58
N ASP A 183 -13.00 23.05 1.36
CA ASP A 183 -13.92 22.08 1.95
C ASP A 183 -14.67 21.30 0.85
N GLY A 184 -14.61 19.97 0.93
CA GLY A 184 -15.45 19.06 0.14
C GLY A 184 -14.90 18.62 -1.22
N VAL A 185 -13.72 19.07 -1.64
CA VAL A 185 -13.01 18.50 -2.80
C VAL A 185 -11.70 17.92 -2.30
N VAL A 186 -11.59 16.60 -2.31
CA VAL A 186 -10.29 15.92 -2.23
C VAL A 186 -9.54 16.30 -3.50
N GLN A 187 -8.87 17.47 -3.49
CA GLN A 187 -7.80 17.73 -4.45
C GLN A 187 -6.87 16.54 -4.31
N SER A 188 -6.65 15.82 -5.40
CA SER A 188 -5.72 14.71 -5.52
C SER A 188 -4.39 15.16 -4.91
N ALA A 189 -4.22 14.88 -3.61
CA ALA A 189 -3.05 15.31 -2.90
C ALA A 189 -1.93 14.53 -3.56
N ARG A 190 -0.98 15.24 -4.18
CA ARG A 190 0.18 14.59 -4.80
C ARG A 190 0.99 13.76 -3.80
N ASP A 191 0.71 13.92 -2.51
CA ASP A 191 1.28 13.14 -1.43
C ASP A 191 0.28 12.03 -1.05
N ASN A 192 0.62 10.79 -1.40
CA ASN A 192 -0.20 9.60 -1.17
C ASN A 192 -0.53 9.45 0.33
N MET A 193 0.38 9.88 1.22
CA MET A 193 0.13 9.86 2.67
C MET A 193 -0.98 10.83 3.08
N ILE A 194 -1.06 12.01 2.46
CA ILE A 194 -2.14 12.97 2.75
C ILE A 194 -3.47 12.41 2.27
N SER A 195 -3.49 11.72 1.12
CA SER A 195 -4.68 11.02 0.62
C SER A 195 -5.16 9.95 1.61
N LEU A 196 -4.25 9.10 2.10
CA LEU A 196 -4.55 8.05 3.07
C LEU A 196 -5.03 8.62 4.42
N LEU A 197 -4.34 9.62 4.96
CA LEU A 197 -4.73 10.29 6.20
C LEU A 197 -6.08 11.00 6.06
N GLY A 198 -6.34 11.60 4.89
CA GLY A 198 -7.63 12.19 4.55
C GLY A 198 -8.75 11.15 4.49
N PHE A 199 -8.46 9.93 4.01
CA PHE A 199 -9.44 8.85 3.97
C PHE A 199 -9.94 8.48 5.38
N ASN A 200 -9.03 8.23 6.33
CA ASN A 200 -9.40 7.91 7.71
C ASN A 200 -10.20 9.07 8.37
N GLN A 201 -9.86 10.33 8.06
CA GLN A 201 -10.60 11.48 8.55
C GLN A 201 -12.03 11.56 7.97
N LEU A 202 -12.20 11.20 6.69
CA LEU A 202 -13.49 11.30 6.00
C LEU A 202 -14.42 10.12 6.26
N LYS A 203 -13.87 8.90 6.33
CA LYS A 203 -14.65 7.65 6.52
C LYS A 203 -14.77 7.23 7.98
N GLY A 204 -14.00 7.89 8.85
CA GLY A 204 -13.92 7.61 10.26
C GLY A 204 -12.92 6.50 10.57
N ASP A 205 -12.18 6.69 11.66
CA ASP A 205 -11.30 5.69 12.24
C ASP A 205 -12.10 4.52 12.86
N TRP A 206 -11.43 3.40 13.14
CA TRP A 206 -12.05 2.21 13.75
C TRP A 206 -12.79 2.54 15.05
N LYS A 207 -12.35 3.56 15.80
CA LYS A 207 -13.00 4.05 17.02
C LYS A 207 -14.45 4.49 16.79
N ILE A 208 -14.72 5.14 15.66
CA ILE A 208 -16.06 5.61 15.29
C ILE A 208 -17.00 4.42 15.00
N HIS A 209 -16.42 3.28 14.63
CA HIS A 209 -17.13 2.05 14.28
C HIS A 209 -17.20 1.06 15.46
N SER A 210 -16.82 1.44 16.68
CA SER A 210 -16.84 0.55 17.87
C SER A 210 -18.24 0.38 18.50
N SER A 211 -19.31 0.44 17.71
CA SER A 211 -20.67 0.25 18.21
C SER A 211 -20.96 -1.24 18.48
N ARG A 212 -21.91 -1.54 19.39
CA ARG A 212 -22.35 -2.92 19.71
C ARG A 212 -22.85 -3.72 18.50
N SER A 213 -23.23 -3.05 17.41
CA SER A 213 -23.71 -3.67 16.17
C SER A 213 -22.65 -3.79 15.08
N THR A 214 -21.40 -3.45 15.39
CA THR A 214 -20.29 -3.51 14.44
C THR A 214 -19.27 -4.55 14.87
N TYR A 215 -19.02 -5.49 13.97
CA TYR A 215 -17.98 -6.50 14.13
C TYR A 215 -16.69 -5.98 13.50
N ASN A 216 -15.64 -5.87 14.30
CA ASN A 216 -14.34 -5.36 13.85
C ASN A 216 -13.44 -6.53 13.43
N VAL A 217 -12.87 -6.45 12.23
CA VAL A 217 -11.95 -7.43 11.66
C VAL A 217 -10.61 -6.75 11.40
N ALA A 218 -9.55 -7.18 12.09
CA ALA A 218 -8.20 -6.68 11.84
C ALA A 218 -7.51 -7.58 10.81
N ILE A 219 -7.07 -7.02 9.68
CA ILE A 219 -6.31 -7.75 8.66
C ILE A 219 -4.86 -7.28 8.71
N LEU A 220 -3.94 -8.19 9.02
CA LEU A 220 -2.51 -7.94 9.02
C LEU A 220 -1.87 -8.50 7.76
N PHE A 221 -1.37 -7.61 6.89
CA PHE A 221 -0.67 -8.02 5.67
C PHE A 221 0.73 -8.54 5.97
N GLY A 222 1.01 -9.74 5.48
CA GLY A 222 2.31 -10.39 5.55
C GLY A 222 3.40 -9.67 4.75
N LYS A 223 4.64 -10.05 5.02
CA LYS A 223 5.82 -9.65 4.25
C LYS A 223 6.68 -10.89 4.05
N LYS A 224 7.29 -11.00 2.88
CA LYS A 224 8.14 -12.13 2.50
C LYS A 224 9.21 -12.36 3.57
N LEU A 225 9.27 -13.58 4.09
CA LEU A 225 10.29 -13.97 5.07
C LEU A 225 11.66 -14.02 4.41
N VAL A 226 12.70 -13.65 5.17
CA VAL A 226 14.09 -13.79 4.73
C VAL A 226 14.71 -14.95 5.51
N ARG A 227 15.04 -16.03 4.81
CA ARG A 227 15.56 -17.28 5.41
C ARG A 227 14.61 -17.87 6.46
N ASP A 228 13.32 -17.94 6.12
CA ASP A 228 12.23 -18.41 7.00
C ASP A 228 12.14 -17.63 8.34
N GLN A 229 12.69 -16.41 8.39
CA GLN A 229 12.64 -15.54 9.57
C GLN A 229 11.84 -14.28 9.29
N ILE A 230 11.16 -13.80 10.34
CA ILE A 230 10.45 -12.53 10.34
C ILE A 230 11.45 -11.41 10.11
N THR A 231 11.07 -10.47 9.27
CA THR A 231 11.91 -9.32 8.94
C THR A 231 11.62 -8.13 9.85
N VAL A 232 12.49 -7.13 9.85
CA VAL A 232 12.27 -5.91 10.66
C VAL A 232 11.01 -5.18 10.20
N GLU A 233 10.76 -5.10 8.89
CA GLU A 233 9.54 -4.48 8.38
C GLU A 233 8.30 -5.26 8.83
N TYR A 234 8.31 -6.60 8.73
CA TYR A 234 7.15 -7.38 9.15
C TYR A 234 6.90 -7.28 10.66
N ALA A 235 7.96 -7.32 11.45
CA ALA A 235 7.91 -7.10 12.89
C ALA A 235 7.33 -5.73 13.24
N SER A 236 7.62 -4.67 12.47
CA SER A 236 7.01 -3.34 12.66
C SER A 236 5.48 -3.40 12.54
N ARG A 237 4.95 -4.11 11.53
CA ARG A 237 3.49 -4.29 11.34
C ARG A 237 2.86 -5.05 12.52
N LEU A 238 3.51 -6.13 12.96
CA LEU A 238 3.09 -6.95 14.10
C LEU A 238 3.08 -6.16 15.41
N ARG A 239 4.11 -5.35 15.65
CA ARG A 239 4.21 -4.45 16.82
C ARG A 239 3.13 -3.37 16.80
N THR A 240 2.79 -2.82 15.64
CA THR A 240 1.69 -1.86 15.51
C THR A 240 0.38 -2.49 15.96
N LEU A 241 0.08 -3.71 15.51
CA LEU A 241 -1.13 -4.43 15.95
C LEU A 241 -1.13 -4.66 17.47
N ALA A 242 -0.03 -5.20 18.03
CA ALA A 242 0.09 -5.44 19.46
C ALA A 242 -0.06 -4.13 20.28
N ARG A 243 0.48 -3.03 19.77
CA ARG A 243 0.35 -1.70 20.39
C ARG A 243 -1.10 -1.24 20.43
N MET A 244 -1.89 -1.49 19.39
CA MET A 244 -3.32 -1.16 19.40
C MET A 244 -4.05 -1.91 20.53
N PHE A 245 -3.82 -3.22 20.65
CA PHE A 245 -4.41 -4.02 21.72
C PHE A 245 -4.04 -3.52 23.13
N LYS A 246 -2.79 -3.09 23.30
CA LYS A 246 -2.24 -2.62 24.58
C LYS A 246 -2.70 -1.20 24.94
N ASN A 247 -2.66 -0.28 23.99
CA ASN A 247 -2.84 1.15 24.25
C ASN A 247 -4.30 1.59 24.11
N ASP A 248 -5.09 0.90 23.29
CA ASP A 248 -6.48 1.24 23.03
C ASP A 248 -7.38 0.14 23.59
N ALA A 249 -7.91 0.34 24.80
CA ALA A 249 -8.78 -0.64 25.47
C ALA A 249 -10.06 -0.97 24.66
N GLU A 250 -10.52 -0.03 23.82
CA GLU A 250 -11.66 -0.22 22.91
C GLU A 250 -11.30 -1.06 21.69
N PHE A 251 -10.02 -1.23 21.36
CA PHE A 251 -9.59 -2.05 20.24
C PHE A 251 -9.66 -3.54 20.62
N ARG A 252 -10.84 -4.11 20.40
CA ARG A 252 -11.13 -5.53 20.60
C ARG A 252 -11.79 -6.10 19.34
N PRO A 253 -10.99 -6.36 18.29
CA PRO A 253 -11.53 -6.95 17.07
C PRO A 253 -12.14 -8.33 17.36
N SER A 254 -13.26 -8.62 16.72
CA SER A 254 -13.91 -9.93 16.78
C SER A 254 -13.08 -11.01 16.07
N LEU A 255 -12.26 -10.61 15.10
CA LEU A 255 -11.40 -11.48 14.31
C LEU A 255 -10.10 -10.78 13.94
N VAL A 256 -8.97 -11.46 14.08
CA VAL A 256 -7.67 -11.04 13.54
C VAL A 256 -7.24 -12.03 12.46
N CYS A 257 -7.01 -11.51 11.26
CA CYS A 257 -6.60 -12.27 10.08
C CYS A 257 -5.12 -12.03 9.78
N PHE A 258 -4.30 -13.08 9.82
CA PHE A 258 -2.90 -13.04 9.39
C PHE A 258 -2.82 -13.48 7.93
N CYS A 259 -2.35 -12.59 7.05
CA CYS A 259 -2.24 -12.85 5.62
C CYS A 259 -0.81 -13.16 5.21
N GLY A 260 -0.63 -14.11 4.29
CA GLY A 260 0.62 -14.31 3.55
C GLY A 260 1.10 -15.76 3.54
N GLY A 261 1.38 -16.29 2.35
CA GLY A 261 1.77 -17.68 2.18
C GLY A 261 3.27 -17.94 2.25
N LYS A 262 3.66 -19.07 1.67
CA LYS A 262 5.05 -19.54 1.58
C LYS A 262 5.74 -18.89 0.40
N ALA A 263 6.88 -18.27 0.68
CA ALA A 263 7.77 -17.78 -0.37
C ALA A 263 8.38 -18.95 -1.15
N GLU A 264 8.74 -18.71 -2.42
CA GLU A 264 9.49 -19.68 -3.22
C GLU A 264 10.78 -20.10 -2.49
N GLY A 265 10.94 -21.41 -2.26
CA GLY A 265 12.06 -22.00 -1.52
C GLY A 265 11.97 -21.89 0.02
N GLY A 266 10.96 -21.20 0.55
CA GLY A 266 10.67 -21.11 1.98
C GLY A 266 9.87 -22.30 2.48
N HIS A 267 10.04 -22.62 3.76
CA HIS A 267 9.31 -23.70 4.44
C HIS A 267 8.14 -23.19 5.29
N VAL A 268 8.25 -21.92 5.72
CA VAL A 268 7.31 -21.30 6.65
C VAL A 268 6.49 -20.25 5.91
N ALA A 269 5.17 -20.27 6.09
CA ALA A 269 4.33 -19.21 5.56
C ALA A 269 4.50 -17.95 6.41
N SER A 270 4.46 -16.79 5.77
CA SER A 270 4.58 -15.51 6.49
C SER A 270 3.46 -15.32 7.52
N ALA A 271 2.22 -15.70 7.20
CA ALA A 271 1.10 -15.66 8.14
C ALA A 271 1.34 -16.50 9.40
N ASP A 272 1.84 -17.74 9.26
CA ASP A 272 2.15 -18.61 10.39
C ASP A 272 3.22 -18.00 11.30
N ALA A 273 4.33 -17.54 10.69
CA ALA A 273 5.42 -16.90 11.42
C ALA A 273 4.94 -15.63 12.13
N GLY A 274 4.16 -14.80 11.44
CA GLY A 274 3.58 -13.58 12.00
C GLY A 274 2.69 -13.85 13.20
N TYR A 275 1.77 -14.82 13.12
CA TYR A 275 0.91 -15.20 14.24
C TYR A 275 1.73 -15.68 15.45
N ILE A 276 2.72 -16.55 15.25
CA ILE A 276 3.57 -17.06 16.35
C ILE A 276 4.30 -15.90 17.04
N PHE A 277 4.86 -14.97 16.27
CA PHE A 277 5.54 -13.80 16.83
C PHE A 277 4.60 -12.84 17.55
N PHE A 278 3.44 -12.56 16.97
CA PHE A 278 2.40 -11.75 17.60
C PHE A 278 1.95 -12.34 18.93
N ARG A 279 1.64 -13.65 18.97
CA ARG A 279 1.21 -14.34 20.18
C ARG A 279 2.26 -14.27 21.29
N ASN A 280 3.52 -14.58 20.96
CA ASN A 280 4.62 -14.49 21.91
C ASN A 280 4.80 -13.05 22.44
N MET A 281 4.60 -12.05 21.58
CA MET A 281 4.66 -10.64 21.97
C MET A 281 3.51 -10.26 22.90
N CYS A 282 2.30 -10.72 22.64
CA CYS A 282 1.14 -10.49 23.50
C CYS A 282 1.33 -11.12 24.88
N GLU A 283 1.78 -12.38 24.94
CA GLU A 283 2.08 -13.08 26.18
C GLU A 283 3.18 -12.39 26.99
N ALA A 284 4.28 -11.99 26.33
CA ALA A 284 5.37 -11.29 27.00
C ALA A 284 4.99 -9.89 27.53
N GLN A 285 3.82 -9.36 27.13
CA GLN A 285 3.39 -8.00 27.41
C GLN A 285 2.05 -7.96 28.16
N ASP A 286 1.58 -9.12 28.62
CA ASP A 286 0.30 -9.30 29.32
C ASP A 286 -0.87 -8.69 28.54
N ILE A 287 -0.84 -8.85 27.21
CA ILE A 287 -1.91 -8.41 26.33
C ILE A 287 -2.93 -9.54 26.23
N ASP A 288 -4.10 -9.29 26.81
CA ASP A 288 -5.23 -10.20 26.74
C ASP A 288 -5.81 -10.31 25.32
N LEU A 289 -5.98 -11.55 24.86
CA LEU A 289 -6.56 -11.93 23.57
C LEU A 289 -7.85 -12.72 23.74
N GLU A 290 -8.44 -12.77 24.94
CA GLU A 290 -9.68 -13.47 25.20
C GLU A 290 -10.82 -12.92 24.34
N GLY A 291 -11.63 -13.83 23.77
CA GLY A 291 -12.76 -13.49 22.91
C GLY A 291 -12.40 -13.04 21.48
N VAL A 292 -11.11 -12.97 21.14
CA VAL A 292 -10.64 -12.59 19.78
C VAL A 292 -10.49 -13.85 18.92
N GLY A 293 -11.25 -13.95 17.83
CA GLY A 293 -11.04 -14.99 16.82
C GLY A 293 -9.73 -14.79 16.08
N ILE A 294 -9.06 -15.87 15.70
CA ILE A 294 -7.83 -15.84 14.89
C ILE A 294 -8.04 -16.65 13.62
N PHE A 295 -7.73 -16.04 12.47
CA PHE A 295 -7.69 -16.71 11.18
C PHE A 295 -6.31 -16.53 10.53
N ILE A 296 -5.77 -17.59 9.92
CA ILE A 296 -4.44 -17.61 9.32
C ILE A 296 -4.57 -18.01 7.84
N ALA A 297 -4.44 -17.04 6.95
CA ALA A 297 -4.46 -17.24 5.49
C ALA A 297 -3.05 -17.54 4.97
N ASN A 298 -2.56 -18.75 5.22
CA ASN A 298 -1.20 -19.20 4.87
C ASN A 298 -1.08 -19.87 3.48
N GLU A 299 -2.18 -20.01 2.75
CA GLU A 299 -2.20 -20.63 1.42
C GLU A 299 -2.05 -19.62 0.28
N SER A 300 -2.15 -18.32 0.56
CA SER A 300 -2.14 -17.24 -0.43
C SER A 300 -0.77 -17.02 -1.08
N GLN A 301 -0.73 -16.88 -2.40
CA GLN A 301 0.47 -16.50 -3.15
C GLN A 301 0.72 -14.99 -3.13
N ASP A 302 -0.34 -14.19 -3.05
CA ASP A 302 -0.29 -12.73 -3.03
C ASP A 302 -1.36 -12.12 -2.12
N ASP A 303 -1.34 -10.79 -1.99
CA ASP A 303 -2.28 -10.06 -1.14
C ASP A 303 -3.73 -10.12 -1.65
N TYR A 304 -3.96 -10.32 -2.95
CA TYR A 304 -5.30 -10.44 -3.53
C TYR A 304 -5.95 -11.75 -3.12
N GLU A 305 -5.23 -12.86 -3.29
CA GLU A 305 -5.67 -14.17 -2.84
C GLU A 305 -5.83 -14.22 -1.32
N ALA A 306 -4.93 -13.59 -0.56
CA ALA A 306 -5.05 -13.54 0.89
C ALA A 306 -6.35 -12.85 1.35
N ILE A 307 -6.69 -11.70 0.77
CA ILE A 307 -7.95 -11.01 1.06
C ILE A 307 -9.15 -11.83 0.61
N GLN A 308 -9.06 -12.52 -0.52
CA GLN A 308 -10.13 -13.40 -0.99
C GLN A 308 -10.41 -14.52 0.01
N LEU A 309 -9.37 -15.21 0.50
CA LEU A 309 -9.49 -16.24 1.53
C LEU A 309 -10.11 -15.70 2.82
N VAL A 310 -9.69 -14.51 3.27
CA VAL A 310 -10.28 -13.84 4.45
C VAL A 310 -11.76 -13.52 4.23
N VAL A 311 -12.12 -12.99 3.07
CA VAL A 311 -13.50 -12.64 2.72
C VAL A 311 -14.38 -13.90 2.69
N ASP A 312 -13.89 -14.98 2.10
CA ASP A 312 -14.64 -16.23 1.99
C ASP A 312 -14.83 -16.90 3.35
N GLU A 313 -13.80 -16.90 4.20
CA GLU A 313 -13.91 -17.37 5.58
C GLU A 313 -14.94 -16.55 6.38
N ILE A 314 -14.89 -15.21 6.28
CA ILE A 314 -15.83 -14.33 6.97
C ILE A 314 -17.27 -14.61 6.51
N LYS A 315 -17.50 -14.74 5.20
CA LYS A 315 -18.82 -15.03 4.65
C LYS A 315 -19.36 -16.37 5.12
N LYS A 316 -18.52 -17.40 5.13
CA LYS A 316 -18.89 -18.77 5.43
C LYS A 316 -19.10 -19.00 6.93
N GLU A 317 -18.12 -18.61 7.74
CA GLU A 317 -18.04 -19.03 9.14
C GLU A 317 -18.48 -17.95 10.14
N HIS A 318 -18.31 -16.67 9.82
CA HIS A 318 -18.49 -15.59 10.79
C HIS A 318 -19.80 -14.82 10.61
N VAL A 319 -20.13 -14.42 9.38
CA VAL A 319 -21.35 -13.64 9.09
C VAL A 319 -22.62 -14.33 9.59
N PRO A 320 -22.84 -15.65 9.40
CA PRO A 320 -24.02 -16.32 9.94
C PRO A 320 -24.10 -16.21 11.48
N LYS A 321 -22.99 -16.51 12.18
CA LYS A 321 -22.91 -16.44 13.65
C LYS A 321 -23.16 -15.01 14.17
N TRP A 322 -22.63 -14.01 13.47
CA TRP A 322 -22.81 -12.61 13.79
C TRP A 322 -24.23 -12.10 13.53
N LEU A 323 -24.89 -12.60 12.49
CA LEU A 323 -26.30 -12.33 12.23
C LEU A 323 -27.19 -12.98 13.30
N ASP A 324 -26.88 -14.20 13.72
CA ASP A 324 -27.64 -14.90 14.76
C ASP A 324 -27.54 -14.19 16.12
N ALA A 325 -26.33 -13.74 16.49
CA ALA A 325 -26.08 -12.99 17.71
C ALA A 325 -26.59 -11.53 17.67
N SER A 326 -26.88 -10.98 16.49
CA SER A 326 -27.35 -9.60 16.36
C SER A 326 -28.76 -9.45 16.93
N PRO A 327 -29.02 -8.44 17.80
CA PRO A 327 -30.33 -8.22 18.37
C PRO A 327 -31.37 -7.92 17.28
N GLU A 328 -32.57 -8.49 17.40
CA GLU A 328 -33.65 -8.23 16.46
C GLU A 328 -34.08 -6.76 16.53
N THR A 329 -33.99 -6.07 15.39
CA THR A 329 -34.48 -4.70 15.27
C THR A 329 -36.00 -4.69 15.12
N THR A 330 -36.69 -3.97 16.01
CA THR A 330 -38.14 -4.00 16.21
C THR A 330 -39.01 -3.51 15.04
N SER A 331 -38.44 -2.90 14.00
CA SER A 331 -39.23 -2.21 12.97
C SER A 331 -39.32 -2.92 11.62
N LEU A 332 -38.39 -3.81 11.27
CA LEU A 332 -38.37 -4.57 10.02
C LEU A 332 -37.62 -5.89 10.28
N LYS A 333 -38.16 -7.03 9.85
CA LYS A 333 -37.62 -8.39 10.08
C LYS A 333 -36.22 -8.66 9.47
N GLN A 334 -35.48 -7.63 9.05
CA GLN A 334 -34.14 -7.76 8.49
C GLN A 334 -33.09 -7.49 9.55
N LYS A 335 -32.37 -8.53 9.97
CA LYS A 335 -31.18 -8.37 10.79
C LYS A 335 -30.12 -7.66 9.96
N ALA A 336 -29.55 -6.58 10.48
CA ALA A 336 -28.44 -5.88 9.83
C ALA A 336 -27.21 -5.93 10.72
N ILE A 337 -26.05 -6.18 10.12
CA ILE A 337 -24.75 -6.11 10.80
C ILE A 337 -23.81 -5.21 10.02
N ASN A 338 -22.96 -4.49 10.74
CA ASN A 338 -21.84 -3.77 10.15
C ASN A 338 -20.56 -4.58 10.38
N VAL A 339 -19.73 -4.73 9.35
CA VAL A 339 -18.41 -5.35 9.46
C VAL A 339 -17.38 -4.30 9.08
N HIS A 340 -16.54 -3.91 10.03
CA HIS A 340 -15.49 -2.92 9.82
C HIS A 340 -14.12 -3.59 9.73
N PHE A 341 -13.38 -3.31 8.66
CA PHE A 341 -12.06 -3.88 8.41
C PHE A 341 -10.95 -2.89 8.77
N THR A 342 -10.11 -3.22 9.72
CA THR A 342 -8.89 -2.46 10.04
C THR A 342 -7.70 -3.09 9.33
N LEU A 343 -7.17 -2.42 8.32
CA LEU A 343 -6.07 -2.90 7.50
C LEU A 343 -4.73 -2.45 8.10
N VAL A 344 -3.92 -3.42 8.54
CA VAL A 344 -2.64 -3.17 9.23
C VAL A 344 -1.47 -3.55 8.33
N SER A 345 -0.67 -2.56 7.93
CA SER A 345 0.55 -2.74 7.15
C SER A 345 1.47 -1.52 7.22
N THR A 346 2.59 -1.52 6.50
CA THR A 346 3.41 -0.33 6.29
C THR A 346 2.69 0.76 5.52
N GLU A 347 3.04 2.02 5.83
CA GLU A 347 2.49 3.23 5.21
C GLU A 347 2.42 3.18 3.69
N TYR A 348 3.56 2.91 3.03
CA TYR A 348 3.63 2.87 1.57
C TYR A 348 2.73 1.78 0.98
N HIS A 349 2.59 0.63 1.67
CA HIS A 349 1.76 -0.47 1.20
C HIS A 349 0.27 -0.07 1.25
N LEU A 350 -0.18 0.50 2.36
CA LEU A 350 -1.57 0.94 2.50
C LEU A 350 -1.91 2.10 1.53
N CYS A 351 -0.98 3.03 1.32
CA CYS A 351 -1.09 4.05 0.29
C CYS A 351 -1.30 3.43 -1.09
N ASN A 352 -0.52 2.40 -1.45
CA ASN A 352 -0.68 1.71 -2.72
C ASN A 352 -2.05 1.04 -2.85
N ILE A 353 -2.55 0.39 -1.81
CA ILE A 353 -3.89 -0.24 -1.82
C ILE A 353 -4.97 0.82 -2.07
N ASN A 354 -4.90 1.95 -1.36
CA ASN A 354 -5.84 3.05 -1.49
C ASN A 354 -5.75 3.71 -2.89
N ASP A 355 -4.54 3.93 -3.40
CA ASP A 355 -4.32 4.54 -4.71
C ASP A 355 -4.78 3.64 -5.85
N VAL A 356 -4.54 2.32 -5.76
CA VAL A 356 -5.10 1.34 -6.71
C VAL A 356 -6.62 1.39 -6.66
N HIS A 357 -7.23 1.45 -5.47
CA HIS A 357 -8.69 1.57 -5.35
C HIS A 357 -9.26 2.79 -6.05
N HIS A 358 -8.60 3.95 -5.94
CA HIS A 358 -9.05 5.16 -6.61
C HIS A 358 -8.78 5.20 -8.12
N ARG A 359 -7.63 4.66 -8.56
CA ARG A 359 -7.18 4.73 -9.97
C ARG A 359 -7.66 3.56 -10.82
N SER A 360 -7.90 2.40 -10.21
CA SER A 360 -8.31 1.17 -10.88
C SER A 360 -9.17 0.31 -9.95
N PRO A 361 -10.41 0.76 -9.64
CA PRO A 361 -11.30 0.08 -8.70
C PRO A 361 -11.52 -1.40 -9.06
N GLY A 362 -11.52 -1.72 -10.37
CA GLY A 362 -11.71 -3.09 -10.84
C GLY A 362 -10.59 -4.05 -10.44
N GLN A 363 -9.39 -3.54 -10.18
CA GLN A 363 -8.18 -4.27 -9.80
C GLN A 363 -7.84 -4.10 -8.30
N SER A 364 -8.71 -3.43 -7.54
CA SER A 364 -8.45 -3.13 -6.13
C SER A 364 -8.64 -4.35 -5.24
N LEU A 365 -7.74 -4.54 -4.28
CA LEU A 365 -7.90 -5.51 -3.18
C LEU A 365 -9.19 -5.26 -2.38
N LEU A 366 -9.57 -3.97 -2.22
CA LEU A 366 -10.72 -3.56 -1.42
C LEU A 366 -12.05 -3.95 -2.06
N ARG A 367 -12.06 -4.23 -3.37
CA ARG A 367 -13.25 -4.70 -4.08
C ARG A 367 -13.81 -5.99 -3.48
N ASN A 368 -12.95 -6.89 -3.03
CA ASN A 368 -13.37 -8.15 -2.42
C ASN A 368 -14.12 -7.90 -1.09
N ILE A 369 -13.71 -6.86 -0.34
CA ILE A 369 -14.37 -6.42 0.90
C ILE A 369 -15.74 -5.76 0.60
N GLU A 370 -15.82 -4.96 -0.47
CA GLU A 370 -17.09 -4.37 -0.92
C GLU A 370 -18.10 -5.46 -1.35
N MET A 371 -17.62 -6.49 -2.05
CA MET A 371 -18.44 -7.59 -2.56
C MET A 371 -19.08 -8.45 -1.46
N ILE A 372 -18.61 -8.37 -0.21
CA ILE A 372 -19.33 -8.97 0.92
C ILE A 372 -20.73 -8.38 1.02
N SER A 373 -20.86 -7.06 0.93
CA SER A 373 -22.16 -6.37 1.03
C SER A 373 -23.12 -6.75 -0.09
N ASP A 374 -22.59 -7.05 -1.28
CA ASP A 374 -23.40 -7.41 -2.45
C ASP A 374 -23.87 -8.88 -2.44
N SER A 375 -23.09 -9.78 -1.81
CA SER A 375 -23.41 -11.21 -1.77
C SER A 375 -24.70 -11.52 -1.00
N PHE A 376 -25.12 -10.62 -0.10
CA PHE A 376 -26.32 -10.77 0.72
C PHE A 376 -27.49 -9.90 0.24
N ARG A 377 -27.35 -9.16 -0.87
CA ARG A 377 -28.46 -8.38 -1.42
C ARG A 377 -29.40 -9.27 -2.23
N ASP A 378 -30.69 -9.08 -2.01
CA ASP A 378 -31.70 -9.70 -2.87
C ASP A 378 -31.48 -9.27 -4.32
N PRO A 379 -31.52 -10.21 -5.29
CA PRO A 379 -31.66 -9.82 -6.67
C PRO A 379 -32.91 -8.93 -6.77
N PRO A 380 -32.84 -7.78 -7.45
CA PRO A 380 -33.94 -6.83 -7.48
C PRO A 380 -35.22 -7.56 -7.94
N PRO A 381 -36.36 -7.38 -7.23
CA PRO A 381 -37.57 -8.17 -7.42
C PRO A 381 -38.20 -8.07 -8.83
N ASN A 382 -37.69 -7.17 -9.68
CA ASN A 382 -38.11 -6.96 -11.06
C ASN A 382 -37.04 -7.31 -12.11
N SER A 383 -36.00 -8.08 -11.77
CA SER A 383 -35.22 -8.78 -12.81
C SER A 383 -36.03 -9.97 -13.29
N THR A 384 -37.18 -9.69 -13.93
CA THR A 384 -37.87 -10.66 -14.75
C THR A 384 -36.88 -11.05 -15.82
N ARG A 385 -36.33 -12.25 -15.64
CA ARG A 385 -35.39 -12.96 -16.48
C ARG A 385 -35.91 -12.90 -17.93
N VAL A 386 -35.57 -11.84 -18.67
CA VAL A 386 -35.59 -11.91 -20.13
C VAL A 386 -34.49 -12.92 -20.41
N GLY A 387 -34.92 -14.16 -20.68
CA GLY A 387 -34.01 -15.26 -20.93
C GLY A 387 -32.96 -14.84 -21.96
N PRO A 388 -31.75 -15.42 -21.93
CA PRO A 388 -30.77 -15.17 -22.97
C PRO A 388 -31.44 -15.51 -24.30
N ILE A 389 -31.78 -14.49 -25.09
CA ILE A 389 -32.21 -14.69 -26.47
C ILE A 389 -30.96 -15.23 -27.15
N SER A 390 -30.91 -16.56 -27.25
CA SER A 390 -29.97 -17.27 -28.09
C SER A 390 -30.11 -16.69 -29.48
N SER A 391 -29.20 -15.80 -29.87
CA SER A 391 -29.01 -15.40 -31.26
C SER A 391 -28.28 -16.54 -31.99
N THR A 392 -28.89 -17.72 -32.01
CA THR A 392 -28.65 -18.73 -33.02
C THR A 392 -29.47 -18.33 -34.24
N LEU A 393 -28.86 -17.51 -35.10
CA LEU A 393 -29.22 -17.51 -36.52
C LEU A 393 -28.90 -18.91 -37.06
N SER A 394 -29.92 -19.77 -37.15
CA SER A 394 -29.87 -20.88 -38.08
C SER A 394 -31.24 -21.08 -38.72
N SER A 395 -31.15 -21.24 -40.03
CA SER A 395 -32.21 -21.39 -41.00
C SER A 395 -33.17 -22.53 -40.66
N GLY A 396 -34.44 -22.33 -40.99
CA GLY A 396 -35.51 -23.24 -40.65
C GLY A 396 -35.40 -24.62 -41.28
N MET A 397 -36.13 -25.56 -40.68
CA MET A 397 -37.01 -26.47 -41.41
C MET A 397 -38.00 -27.11 -40.43
N LEU A 398 -39.24 -27.11 -40.89
CA LEU A 398 -40.45 -27.81 -40.46
C LEU A 398 -40.18 -29.12 -39.67
N ARG A 399 -40.99 -29.42 -38.66
CA ARG A 399 -41.94 -30.56 -38.69
C ARG A 399 -42.79 -30.66 -37.41
N ASN A 400 -44.09 -30.80 -37.63
CA ASN A 400 -45.15 -31.10 -36.68
C ASN A 400 -44.95 -32.42 -35.93
N GLY A 401 -45.49 -32.46 -34.71
CA GLY A 401 -46.32 -33.60 -34.25
C GLY A 401 -45.94 -34.19 -32.90
N PHE A 402 -46.99 -34.53 -32.15
CA PHE A 402 -47.06 -35.46 -31.00
C PHE A 402 -46.57 -34.91 -29.65
N GLU A 403 -47.20 -35.16 -28.52
CA GLU A 403 -48.55 -35.62 -28.14
C GLU A 403 -48.60 -35.45 -26.61
N ASN A 404 -49.81 -35.43 -26.06
CA ASN A 404 -50.16 -35.29 -24.65
C ASN A 404 -49.26 -36.07 -23.67
N SER A 405 -48.88 -35.40 -22.58
CA SER A 405 -48.70 -36.08 -21.29
C SER A 405 -49.11 -35.11 -20.18
N ASP A 406 -50.40 -35.18 -19.86
CA ASP A 406 -50.94 -34.73 -18.59
C ASP A 406 -50.25 -35.53 -17.47
N SER A 407 -49.43 -34.86 -16.67
CA SER A 407 -49.05 -35.36 -15.35
C SER A 407 -49.02 -34.18 -14.37
N ASP A 408 -50.11 -34.08 -13.63
CA ASP A 408 -50.36 -33.22 -12.48
C ASP A 408 -49.36 -33.51 -11.35
N ASP A 409 -48.15 -32.95 -11.43
CA ASP A 409 -47.15 -33.04 -10.34
C ASP A 409 -46.66 -31.65 -9.88
N TRP A 410 -47.60 -30.74 -9.68
CA TRP A 410 -47.36 -29.37 -9.20
C TRP A 410 -47.42 -29.22 -7.67
N ASN A 411 -47.51 -30.32 -6.90
CA ASN A 411 -47.73 -30.27 -5.44
C ASN A 411 -46.49 -30.54 -4.57
N THR A 412 -45.27 -30.49 -5.12
CA THR A 412 -44.04 -30.84 -4.37
C THR A 412 -42.99 -29.72 -4.34
N LEU A 413 -43.41 -28.45 -4.49
CA LEU A 413 -42.51 -27.28 -4.48
C LEU A 413 -42.81 -26.27 -3.37
N ASP A 414 -43.65 -26.64 -2.42
CA ASP A 414 -44.23 -25.70 -1.46
C ASP A 414 -43.95 -26.15 -0.02
N ARG A 415 -42.68 -26.07 0.43
CA ARG A 415 -42.33 -25.83 1.86
C ARG A 415 -40.87 -25.75 2.30
N ASP A 416 -39.89 -25.89 1.43
CA ASP A 416 -38.47 -25.64 1.80
C ASP A 416 -37.92 -24.29 1.30
N VAL A 417 -38.82 -23.34 1.02
CA VAL A 417 -38.48 -21.90 1.17
C VAL A 417 -38.46 -21.60 2.67
N THR A 418 -37.58 -22.31 3.39
CA THR A 418 -37.19 -21.94 4.73
C THR A 418 -36.76 -20.49 4.65
N ASN A 419 -37.34 -19.68 5.55
CA ASN A 419 -37.00 -18.29 5.78
C ASN A 419 -35.49 -18.17 5.97
N THR A 420 -34.72 -18.11 4.87
CA THR A 420 -33.33 -17.75 4.91
C THR A 420 -33.37 -16.29 5.29
N ILE A 421 -33.22 -16.02 6.58
CA ILE A 421 -33.17 -14.67 7.13
C ILE A 421 -31.99 -14.01 6.43
N ARG A 422 -32.27 -13.29 5.34
CA ARG A 422 -31.25 -12.58 4.57
C ARG A 422 -30.88 -11.35 5.36
N GLY A 423 -29.75 -11.44 6.04
CA GLY A 423 -29.19 -10.34 6.79
C GLY A 423 -28.59 -9.29 5.85
N LEU A 424 -28.78 -8.01 6.17
CA LEU A 424 -28.08 -6.93 5.48
C LEU A 424 -26.68 -6.79 6.08
N VAL A 425 -25.65 -7.10 5.30
CA VAL A 425 -24.25 -6.88 5.71
C VAL A 425 -23.75 -5.59 5.07
N LYS A 426 -23.25 -4.67 5.90
CA LYS A 426 -22.58 -3.45 5.43
C LYS A 426 -21.11 -3.50 5.78
N THR A 427 -20.25 -3.31 4.79
CA THR A 427 -18.79 -3.27 5.01
C THR A 427 -18.23 -1.85 4.98
N THR A 428 -17.24 -1.59 5.83
CA THR A 428 -16.41 -0.38 5.84
C THR A 428 -14.97 -0.76 6.17
N TRP A 429 -14.00 0.11 5.91
CA TRP A 429 -12.60 -0.15 6.28
C TRP A 429 -11.87 1.11 6.73
N SER A 430 -10.78 0.92 7.45
CA SER A 430 -9.83 1.93 7.91
C SER A 430 -8.39 1.41 7.76
N PHE A 431 -7.42 2.31 7.78
CA PHE A 431 -6.00 1.99 7.63
C PHE A 431 -5.24 2.26 8.93
N GLN A 432 -4.56 1.25 9.45
CA GLN A 432 -3.57 1.41 10.52
C GLN A 432 -2.17 1.19 9.97
N TYR A 433 -1.39 2.26 9.96
CA TYR A 433 -0.06 2.22 9.38
C TYR A 433 1.03 1.92 10.42
N ALA A 434 2.01 1.13 9.98
CA ALA A 434 3.30 0.97 10.62
C ALA A 434 4.34 1.81 9.87
N THR A 435 5.19 2.50 10.62
CA THR A 435 6.27 3.29 10.04
C THR A 435 7.29 2.37 9.36
N TYR A 436 7.71 2.76 8.16
CA TYR A 436 8.76 2.05 7.43
C TYR A 436 10.12 2.29 8.13
N PRO A 437 10.77 1.24 8.68
CA PRO A 437 11.86 1.42 9.65
C PRO A 437 13.15 1.96 9.02
N TYR A 438 13.30 1.87 7.71
CA TYR A 438 14.58 2.16 7.04
C TYR A 438 14.77 3.64 6.65
N ILE A 439 13.74 4.47 6.78
CA ILE A 439 13.84 5.92 6.49
C ILE A 439 14.74 6.63 7.52
N TYR A 440 14.73 6.13 8.76
CA TYR A 440 15.42 6.74 9.91
C TYR A 440 16.63 5.93 10.37
N ALA A 441 17.12 5.00 9.54
CA ALA A 441 18.28 4.20 9.87
C ALA A 441 19.53 5.08 10.07
N LYS A 442 20.35 4.76 11.08
CA LYS A 442 21.63 5.46 11.34
C LYS A 442 22.62 5.36 10.16
N ASN A 443 22.45 4.37 9.28
CA ASN A 443 23.31 4.15 8.12
C ASN A 443 22.73 4.79 6.86
N ASP A 444 23.40 5.84 6.36
CA ASP A 444 23.06 6.55 5.12
C ASP A 444 22.83 5.63 3.91
N ALA A 445 23.56 4.52 3.81
CA ALA A 445 23.41 3.58 2.70
C ALA A 445 22.07 2.84 2.76
N ILE A 446 21.63 2.46 3.96
CA ILE A 446 20.33 1.82 4.20
C ILE A 446 19.21 2.81 3.92
N VAL A 447 19.36 4.06 4.37
CA VAL A 447 18.38 5.12 4.08
C VAL A 447 18.26 5.37 2.57
N PHE A 448 19.39 5.40 1.85
CA PHE A 448 19.40 5.52 0.40
C PHE A 448 18.65 4.37 -0.28
N LEU A 449 18.97 3.12 0.07
CA LEU A 449 18.29 1.94 -0.48
C LEU A 449 16.79 1.96 -0.16
N GLY A 450 16.43 2.27 1.09
CA GLY A 450 15.04 2.43 1.52
C GLY A 450 14.29 3.48 0.71
N LYS A 451 14.91 4.62 0.39
CA LYS A 451 14.29 5.64 -0.48
C LYS A 451 14.08 5.15 -1.91
N CYS A 452 15.08 4.49 -2.50
CA CYS A 452 14.94 3.90 -3.83
C CYS A 452 13.84 2.84 -3.85
N PHE A 453 13.76 2.00 -2.82
CA PHE A 453 12.71 1.00 -2.66
C PHE A 453 11.32 1.64 -2.58
N LEU A 454 11.15 2.68 -1.77
CA LEU A 454 9.88 3.42 -1.68
C LEU A 454 9.46 4.02 -3.02
N LEU A 455 10.39 4.61 -3.78
CA LEU A 455 10.11 5.09 -5.14
C LEU A 455 9.67 3.96 -6.07
N GLY A 456 10.28 2.77 -5.95
CA GLY A 456 9.85 1.57 -6.67
C GLY A 456 8.46 1.10 -6.23
N ALA A 457 8.14 1.18 -4.94
CA ALA A 457 6.83 0.83 -4.41
C ALA A 457 5.73 1.80 -4.88
N GLU A 458 6.03 3.10 -5.02
CA GLU A 458 5.10 4.10 -5.57
C GLU A 458 4.73 3.84 -7.04
N LEU A 459 5.48 3.01 -7.78
CA LEU A 459 5.11 2.61 -9.14
C LEU A 459 3.97 1.57 -9.17
N HIS A 460 3.64 0.93 -8.05
CA HIS A 460 2.67 -0.17 -8.01
C HIS A 460 1.26 0.23 -8.48
N PRO A 461 0.66 1.36 -8.07
CA PRO A 461 -0.63 1.78 -8.60
C PRO A 461 -0.62 2.02 -10.11
N LEU A 462 0.50 2.52 -10.65
CA LEU A 462 0.67 2.72 -12.09
C LEU A 462 0.77 1.39 -12.84
N LEU A 463 1.45 0.40 -12.25
CA LEU A 463 1.53 -0.95 -12.79
C LEU A 463 0.13 -1.57 -12.92
N GLN A 464 -0.69 -1.52 -11.85
CA GLN A 464 -2.04 -2.08 -11.88
C GLN A 464 -2.94 -1.36 -12.89
N ASN A 465 -2.89 -0.04 -12.96
CA ASN A 465 -3.62 0.72 -13.97
C ASN A 465 -3.18 0.35 -15.39
N MET A 466 -1.87 0.22 -15.64
CA MET A 466 -1.35 -0.12 -16.96
C MET A 466 -1.73 -1.55 -17.38
N LYS A 467 -1.78 -2.52 -16.45
CA LYS A 467 -2.36 -3.84 -16.69
C LYS A 467 -3.82 -3.74 -17.13
N GLY A 468 -4.62 -2.96 -16.40
CA GLY A 468 -6.01 -2.67 -16.76
C GLY A 468 -6.16 -2.04 -18.15
N VAL A 469 -5.25 -1.15 -18.56
CA VAL A 469 -5.25 -0.52 -19.90
C VAL A 469 -4.91 -1.52 -20.99
N VAL A 470 -3.90 -2.38 -20.80
CA VAL A 470 -3.54 -3.45 -21.73
C VAL A 470 -4.70 -4.43 -21.92
N GLU A 471 -5.44 -4.70 -20.84
CA GLU A 471 -6.64 -5.53 -20.82
C GLU A 471 -7.91 -4.82 -21.32
N GLN A 472 -7.83 -3.53 -21.67
CA GLN A 472 -8.97 -2.71 -22.10
C GLN A 472 -10.08 -2.58 -21.04
N LYS A 473 -9.73 -2.71 -19.76
CA LYS A 473 -10.65 -2.54 -18.62
C LYS A 473 -10.59 -1.15 -18.00
N GLU A 474 -9.47 -0.45 -18.19
CA GLU A 474 -9.17 0.84 -17.54
C GLU A 474 -8.60 1.84 -18.55
N PHE A 475 -8.53 3.11 -18.17
CA PHE A 475 -7.92 4.19 -18.96
C PHE A 475 -6.65 4.73 -18.31
N PHE A 476 -5.68 5.12 -19.14
CA PHE A 476 -4.43 5.72 -18.66
C PHE A 476 -4.56 7.24 -18.61
N GLN A 477 -4.65 7.79 -17.40
CA GLN A 477 -4.89 9.22 -17.20
C GLN A 477 -3.60 10.04 -17.25
N ARG A 478 -3.72 11.34 -17.54
CA ARG A 478 -2.58 12.29 -17.49
C ARG A 478 -1.87 12.28 -16.14
N ASP A 479 -2.59 12.14 -15.05
CA ASP A 479 -1.99 12.11 -13.71
C ASP A 479 -1.11 10.87 -13.51
N ASN A 480 -1.44 9.73 -14.15
CA ASN A 480 -0.60 8.53 -14.13
C ASN A 480 0.73 8.79 -14.84
N TYR A 481 0.71 9.48 -15.99
CA TYR A 481 1.93 9.91 -16.68
C TYR A 481 2.77 10.89 -15.84
N LEU A 482 2.14 11.89 -15.23
CA LEU A 482 2.85 12.87 -14.41
C LEU A 482 3.49 12.23 -13.18
N MET A 483 2.81 11.27 -12.55
CA MET A 483 3.36 10.50 -11.44
C MET A 483 4.56 9.66 -11.90
N LEU A 484 4.44 8.92 -13.01
CA LEU A 484 5.53 8.13 -13.60
C LEU A 484 6.77 9.00 -13.89
N ALA A 485 6.58 10.15 -14.54
CA ALA A 485 7.65 11.09 -14.84
C ALA A 485 8.26 11.73 -13.59
N SER A 486 7.45 11.94 -12.53
CA SER A 486 7.93 12.45 -11.25
C SER A 486 8.80 11.42 -10.53
N ILE A 487 8.34 10.18 -10.41
CA ILE A 487 9.09 9.09 -9.77
C ILE A 487 10.42 8.87 -10.48
N ARG A 488 10.41 8.84 -11.82
CA ARG A 488 11.64 8.76 -12.62
C ARG A 488 12.64 9.86 -12.26
N ARG A 489 12.18 11.12 -12.18
CA ARG A 489 13.06 12.26 -11.84
C ARG A 489 13.61 12.16 -10.42
N SER A 490 12.79 11.75 -9.45
CA SER A 490 13.24 11.50 -8.08
C SER A 490 14.32 10.42 -8.04
N LEU A 491 14.13 9.33 -8.78
CA LEU A 491 15.12 8.25 -8.86
C LEU A 491 16.44 8.73 -9.49
N VAL A 492 16.38 9.55 -10.55
CA VAL A 492 17.59 10.20 -11.13
C VAL A 492 18.31 11.02 -10.08
N GLN A 493 17.59 11.82 -9.29
CA GLN A 493 18.22 12.69 -8.28
C GLN A 493 18.93 11.89 -7.19
N GLU A 494 18.33 10.80 -6.72
CA GLU A 494 18.95 9.91 -5.72
C GLU A 494 20.19 9.21 -6.32
N ILE A 495 20.14 8.72 -7.57
CA ILE A 495 21.29 8.12 -8.25
C ILE A 495 22.40 9.16 -8.52
N GLU A 496 22.07 10.38 -8.94
CA GLU A 496 23.05 11.45 -9.13
C GLU A 496 23.73 11.86 -7.82
N ALA A 497 22.99 11.86 -6.70
CA ALA A 497 23.56 12.13 -5.38
C ALA A 497 24.64 11.11 -4.99
N LEU A 498 24.52 9.88 -5.51
CA LEU A 498 25.46 8.77 -5.36
C LEU A 498 26.80 9.04 -6.10
N HIS A 499 26.75 9.75 -7.24
CA HIS A 499 27.94 10.09 -8.02
C HIS A 499 28.73 11.29 -7.46
N LYS A 500 28.10 12.15 -6.65
CA LYS A 500 28.77 13.32 -6.07
C LYS A 500 29.92 12.88 -5.15
N PRO A 501 31.10 13.52 -5.23
CA PRO A 501 32.33 13.10 -4.54
C PRO A 501 32.32 13.43 -3.04
N VAL A 502 31.25 13.10 -2.31
CA VAL A 502 31.27 13.11 -0.85
C VAL A 502 31.96 11.82 -0.40
N HIS A 503 33.28 11.90 -0.19
CA HIS A 503 34.17 10.74 -0.02
C HIS A 503 33.72 9.74 1.06
N SER A 504 33.07 10.18 2.13
CA SER A 504 32.61 9.32 3.22
C SER A 504 31.40 8.46 2.83
N ARG A 505 30.35 9.06 2.26
CA ARG A 505 29.11 8.35 1.88
C ARG A 505 29.35 7.35 0.75
N LYS A 506 30.15 7.73 -0.24
CA LYS A 506 30.43 6.88 -1.40
C LYS A 506 31.15 5.58 -1.02
N LYS A 507 32.07 5.60 -0.04
CA LYS A 507 32.78 4.39 0.40
C LYS A 507 31.85 3.43 1.16
N ALA A 508 31.06 3.94 2.10
CA ALA A 508 30.10 3.13 2.86
C ALA A 508 29.04 2.50 1.94
N LEU A 509 28.50 3.30 1.02
CA LEU A 509 27.50 2.83 0.06
C LEU A 509 28.11 1.85 -0.95
N ASN A 510 29.30 2.12 -1.50
CA ASN A 510 29.97 1.15 -2.38
C ASN A 510 30.26 -0.17 -1.67
N ASN A 511 30.63 -0.16 -0.39
CA ASN A 511 30.84 -1.39 0.37
C ASN A 511 29.52 -2.15 0.59
N ALA A 512 28.43 -1.45 0.90
CA ALA A 512 27.11 -2.05 1.01
C ALA A 512 26.63 -2.64 -0.33
N LEU A 513 26.85 -1.93 -1.43
CA LEU A 513 26.46 -2.35 -2.78
C LEU A 513 27.33 -3.50 -3.32
N ARG A 514 28.62 -3.55 -2.99
CA ARG A 514 29.56 -4.59 -3.47
C ARG A 514 29.34 -5.96 -2.81
N ASN A 515 28.80 -5.98 -1.60
CA ASN A 515 28.58 -7.24 -0.88
C ASN A 515 27.34 -8.00 -1.36
N MET A 516 26.58 -7.46 -2.31
CA MET A 516 25.43 -8.15 -2.89
C MET A 516 25.88 -9.02 -4.05
N LYS A 517 25.95 -10.33 -3.81
CA LYS A 517 26.15 -11.34 -4.86
C LYS A 517 24.79 -11.73 -5.44
N ASP A 518 24.73 -11.88 -6.75
CA ASP A 518 23.56 -12.50 -7.36
C ASP A 518 23.49 -14.00 -7.02
N SER A 519 22.40 -14.67 -7.41
CA SER A 519 22.21 -16.11 -7.20
C SER A 519 23.34 -16.96 -7.78
N ASN A 520 24.09 -16.43 -8.76
CA ASN A 520 25.22 -17.07 -9.42
C ASN A 520 26.56 -16.72 -8.76
N GLY A 521 26.56 -15.93 -7.69
CA GLY A 521 27.76 -15.49 -7.01
C GLY A 521 28.51 -14.35 -7.71
N ASN A 522 27.98 -13.83 -8.81
CA ASN A 522 28.60 -12.73 -9.55
C ASN A 522 28.37 -11.41 -8.82
N GLU A 523 29.43 -10.62 -8.71
CA GLU A 523 29.35 -9.26 -8.19
C GLU A 523 28.65 -8.38 -9.23
N ARG A 524 27.40 -8.02 -8.97
CA ARG A 524 26.71 -7.02 -9.78
C ARG A 524 26.96 -5.64 -9.19
N ASN A 525 27.37 -4.71 -10.03
CA ASN A 525 27.48 -3.32 -9.62
C ASN A 525 26.07 -2.74 -9.43
N GLY A 526 25.70 -2.46 -8.19
CA GLY A 526 24.39 -1.89 -7.84
C GLY A 526 24.03 -0.61 -8.59
N ILE A 527 25.04 0.21 -8.92
CA ILE A 527 24.83 1.42 -9.72
C ILE A 527 24.34 1.05 -11.12
N THR A 528 24.97 0.05 -11.75
CA THR A 528 24.58 -0.43 -13.08
C THR A 528 23.17 -1.02 -13.11
N ILE A 529 22.75 -1.71 -12.03
CA ILE A 529 21.38 -2.20 -11.88
C ILE A 529 20.39 -1.02 -11.84
N LEU A 530 20.65 -0.03 -10.99
CA LEU A 530 19.80 1.16 -10.86
C LEU A 530 19.73 2.00 -12.13
N GLU A 531 20.86 2.15 -12.84
CA GLU A 531 20.90 2.79 -14.16
C GLU A 531 20.08 2.01 -15.19
N GLY A 532 20.17 0.68 -15.18
CA GLY A 532 19.35 -0.21 -16.03
C GLY A 532 17.85 -0.05 -15.76
N ALA A 533 17.46 -0.07 -14.49
CA ALA A 533 16.08 0.18 -14.07
C ALA A 533 15.59 1.56 -14.54
N LEU A 534 16.41 2.60 -14.33
CA LEU A 534 16.09 3.96 -14.76
C LEU A 534 15.95 4.10 -16.29
N LEU A 535 16.77 3.42 -17.07
CA LEU A 535 16.64 3.36 -18.53
C LEU A 535 15.33 2.68 -18.93
N SER A 536 14.98 1.57 -18.30
CA SER A 536 13.71 0.87 -18.53
C SER A 536 12.50 1.76 -18.19
N LEU A 537 12.56 2.46 -17.05
CA LEU A 537 11.53 3.43 -16.65
C LEU A 537 11.43 4.59 -17.65
N GLY A 538 12.56 5.06 -18.19
CA GLY A 538 12.59 6.06 -19.27
C GLY A 538 11.86 5.59 -20.53
N ARG A 539 12.13 4.36 -20.98
CA ARG A 539 11.42 3.76 -22.13
C ARG A 539 9.92 3.67 -21.89
N CYS A 540 9.51 3.26 -20.69
CA CYS A 540 8.10 3.24 -20.30
C CYS A 540 7.47 4.64 -20.45
N VAL A 541 8.10 5.67 -19.87
CA VAL A 541 7.64 7.06 -19.96
C VAL A 541 7.49 7.53 -21.40
N ASP A 542 8.47 7.24 -22.26
CA ASP A 542 8.46 7.67 -23.67
C ASP A 542 7.34 7.00 -24.47
N LEU A 543 7.11 5.71 -24.26
CA LEU A 543 6.06 4.94 -24.95
C LEU A 543 4.65 5.43 -24.56
N VAL A 544 4.42 5.78 -23.29
CA VAL A 544 3.09 6.19 -22.81
C VAL A 544 2.84 7.70 -22.93
N LYS A 545 3.87 8.49 -23.26
CA LYS A 545 3.81 9.95 -23.40
C LYS A 545 2.71 10.43 -24.35
N PRO A 546 2.46 9.82 -25.54
CA PRO A 546 1.41 10.28 -26.43
C PRO A 546 0.02 10.24 -25.78
N ALA A 547 -0.28 9.17 -25.04
CA ALA A 547 -1.54 9.04 -24.31
C ALA A 547 -1.59 9.99 -23.10
N GLY A 548 -0.54 10.00 -22.28
CA GLY A 548 -0.49 10.80 -21.05
C GLY A 548 -0.59 12.31 -21.28
N LEU A 549 -0.05 12.80 -22.40
CA LEU A 549 -0.08 14.21 -22.79
C LEU A 549 -1.20 14.55 -23.79
N HIS A 550 -2.06 13.60 -24.14
CA HIS A 550 -3.09 13.75 -25.18
C HIS A 550 -2.52 14.23 -26.53
N LEU A 551 -1.30 13.80 -26.87
CA LEU A 551 -0.64 14.11 -28.14
C LEU A 551 -0.97 13.08 -29.23
N GLY A 552 -1.46 11.89 -28.85
CA GLY A 552 -1.81 10.84 -29.80
C GLY A 552 -2.31 9.57 -29.12
N ILE A 553 -2.59 8.56 -29.93
CA ILE A 553 -3.03 7.24 -29.49
C ILE A 553 -1.80 6.33 -29.36
N VAL A 554 -1.73 5.56 -28.28
CA VAL A 554 -0.68 4.54 -28.07
C VAL A 554 -1.22 3.19 -28.51
N SER A 555 -0.46 2.47 -29.34
CA SER A 555 -0.90 1.17 -29.85
C SER A 555 -0.96 0.11 -28.74
N LYS A 556 -1.75 -0.95 -28.94
CA LYS A 556 -1.83 -2.07 -27.97
C LYS A 556 -0.45 -2.70 -27.72
N GLU A 557 0.40 -2.74 -28.75
CA GLU A 557 1.74 -3.30 -28.64
C GLU A 557 2.68 -2.38 -27.85
N ASP A 558 2.59 -1.07 -28.05
CA ASP A 558 3.34 -0.10 -27.26
C ASP A 558 2.95 -0.14 -25.79
N TRP A 559 1.67 -0.33 -25.47
CA TRP A 559 1.22 -0.52 -24.09
C TRP A 559 1.83 -1.76 -23.43
N ARG A 560 1.92 -2.88 -24.16
CA ARG A 560 2.57 -4.10 -23.65
C ARG A 560 4.06 -3.89 -23.41
N ARG A 561 4.76 -3.23 -24.35
CA ARG A 561 6.18 -2.90 -24.20
C ARG A 561 6.43 -1.93 -23.04
N ALA A 562 5.54 -0.97 -22.85
CA ALA A 562 5.59 -0.06 -21.71
C ALA A 562 5.38 -0.79 -20.38
N LEU A 563 4.41 -1.71 -20.32
CA LEU A 563 4.13 -2.55 -19.16
C LEU A 563 5.35 -3.42 -18.80
N GLN A 564 5.92 -4.13 -19.77
CA GLN A 564 7.14 -4.94 -19.57
C GLN A 564 8.31 -4.09 -19.07
N SER A 565 8.49 -2.89 -19.62
CA SER A 565 9.55 -1.98 -19.18
C SER A 565 9.34 -1.48 -17.75
N LEU A 566 8.09 -1.26 -17.35
CA LEU A 566 7.73 -0.88 -15.98
C LEU A 566 7.96 -2.03 -15.00
N GLU A 567 7.47 -3.24 -15.33
CA GLU A 567 7.66 -4.46 -14.53
C GLU A 567 9.14 -4.75 -14.33
N HIS A 568 9.95 -4.68 -15.39
CA HIS A 568 11.39 -4.87 -15.29
C HIS A 568 12.05 -3.84 -14.37
N SER A 569 11.74 -2.55 -14.53
CA SER A 569 12.28 -1.50 -13.65
C SER A 569 11.89 -1.72 -12.19
N MET A 570 10.63 -2.06 -11.92
CA MET A 570 10.15 -2.30 -10.56
C MET A 570 10.82 -3.52 -9.95
N ASN A 571 10.95 -4.61 -10.69
CA ASN A 571 11.57 -5.84 -10.20
C ASN A 571 13.05 -5.64 -9.85
N GLU A 572 13.81 -4.92 -10.68
CA GLU A 572 15.21 -4.58 -10.39
C GLU A 572 15.31 -3.71 -9.13
N ILE A 573 14.47 -2.66 -9.00
CA ILE A 573 14.47 -1.79 -7.81
C ILE A 573 14.07 -2.57 -6.56
N GLN A 574 13.01 -3.38 -6.60
CA GLN A 574 12.53 -4.11 -5.43
C GLN A 574 13.54 -5.18 -4.99
N THR A 575 14.10 -5.93 -5.95
CA THR A 575 15.07 -6.99 -5.64
C THR A 575 16.37 -6.41 -5.09
N PHE A 576 16.81 -5.27 -5.63
CA PHE A 576 18.11 -4.71 -5.28
C PHE A 576 18.07 -3.72 -4.10
N CYS A 577 17.01 -2.93 -3.99
CA CYS A 577 16.93 -1.83 -3.04
C CYS A 577 16.18 -2.15 -1.76
N ASP A 578 15.52 -3.31 -1.64
CA ASP A 578 14.84 -3.68 -0.39
C ASP A 578 15.91 -3.87 0.71
N PRO A 579 16.03 -2.96 1.69
CA PRO A 579 16.99 -3.07 2.77
C PRO A 579 16.51 -4.06 3.84
N ASP A 580 15.37 -4.73 3.62
CA ASP A 580 14.76 -5.57 4.61
C ASP A 580 15.63 -6.79 4.97
N ARG A 581 15.68 -7.08 6.26
CA ARG A 581 16.59 -8.10 6.81
C ARG A 581 15.86 -8.92 7.87
N PRO A 582 16.32 -10.15 8.14
CA PRO A 582 15.78 -10.92 9.25
C PRO A 582 15.98 -10.17 10.57
N LEU A 583 15.03 -10.33 11.46
CA LEU A 583 15.07 -9.79 12.81
C LEU A 583 16.17 -10.52 13.61
N SER A 584 17.04 -9.77 14.27
CA SER A 584 18.06 -10.38 15.13
C SER A 584 17.43 -10.91 16.43
N PRO A 585 18.03 -11.92 17.09
CA PRO A 585 17.52 -12.42 18.37
C PRO A 585 17.38 -11.35 19.46
N SER A 586 18.24 -10.33 19.45
CA SER A 586 18.18 -9.20 20.39
C SER A 586 17.05 -8.21 20.11
N GLU A 587 16.50 -8.21 18.91
CA GLU A 587 15.33 -7.40 18.51
C GLU A 587 14.01 -8.17 18.70
N TRP A 588 14.10 -9.48 18.93
CA TRP A 588 12.98 -10.34 19.29
C TRP A 588 12.40 -9.87 20.64
N MET A 589 11.08 -9.74 20.74
CA MET A 589 10.32 -9.27 21.92
C MET A 589 10.32 -7.76 22.25
N LYS A 590 11.08 -6.91 21.55
CA LYS A 590 10.95 -5.46 21.76
C LYS A 590 9.64 -4.95 21.18
N LEU A 591 8.72 -4.44 22.02
CA LEU A 591 7.43 -3.85 21.61
C LEU A 591 7.59 -2.42 21.07
N VAL A 592 8.53 -1.70 21.66
CA VAL A 592 8.91 -0.34 21.34
C VAL A 592 10.39 -0.41 20.98
N GLU A 593 10.81 0.24 19.88
CA GLU A 593 12.21 0.58 19.73
C GLU A 593 12.52 1.43 20.96
N ASP A 594 13.18 0.87 21.97
CA ASP A 594 13.55 1.60 23.18
C ASP A 594 14.11 2.94 22.71
N SER A 595 13.33 4.01 22.85
CA SER A 595 13.70 5.35 22.44
C SER A 595 14.65 5.89 23.49
N LYS A 596 15.77 5.17 23.64
CA LYS A 596 16.93 5.49 24.44
C LYS A 596 18.08 5.55 23.45
N GLU A 597 18.20 6.69 22.77
CA GLU A 597 19.45 7.41 22.47
C GLU A 597 19.17 8.64 21.61
#